data_AF-A0AA39U3A2-F1
#
_entry.id   AF-A0AA39U3A2-F1
#
_cell.length_a   1.000
_cell.length_b   1.000
_cell.length_c   1.000
_cell.angle_alpha   90.00
_cell.angle_beta   90.00
_cell.angle_gamma   90.00
#
_symmetry.space_group_name_H-M   'P 1'
#
loop_
_entity.id
_entity.type
_entity.pdbx_description
1 polymer ?
#
loop_
_entity_poly.entity_id
_entity_poly.type
_entity_poly.pdbx_seq_one_letter_code
_entity_poly.pdbx_strand_id
1 'polypeptide(L)'
;MDPHAQSSLAPIPGPPQNGALAAPTNLRDRMITSVRPPATNKPTDEQLFLYDAQGNKQPNPQFLRDHFFHEGRLTEAQALYILGQATALLSMDRNLVDVKSPVTICGDIHGQYYDLMKLFDVGGSLDENCYLFLGDYVDRGCFGIECLLYLYVLKLCYPTKFVLLRGNHECRHLTEYFTFKRECLHKYSQVVYEACINSFQALPLAAVVDGRFFCVHGGISPELISLDDIQKLNRFEEPGSSGLLCDLLWADPISNFGHEQEPSVIGRTIPPGTPFLPNQTRGCSYFFTYDAACAFLDRTGLLGIIRGHEAQDAGYTMHKKTPQKKFPSVITIFSAPNYLDAYHNRGAVLKYANKNITIRQYNSSSHPFWLPNFMDAFTWSLPFVGAKITEMLLAVLSVCSEEELGETDSDSEGDIQALADAAKLGDYQQRREEIRNKVLAVGRMQRVFEMLREEAESASELTMGDESSGSGAVGGRTDALDARRSDMMNERIPAFESQVPGAFPVPSMRYPGRRGSAEGEGLNMDALIRRRLEENGNVGDAVEKLAERLANGRRATGRPMPLKRHETT
;
A
#
# COMPACT_ATOMS: atom_id res chain seq x y z
N MET A 1 18.29 51.02 -40.34
CA MET A 1 18.47 52.12 -39.37
C MET A 1 17.52 51.83 -38.23
N ASP A 2 17.88 51.31 -37.07
CA ASP A 2 19.16 51.06 -36.41
C ASP A 2 18.93 49.89 -35.42
N PRO A 3 19.74 48.81 -35.39
CA PRO A 3 19.44 47.57 -34.66
C PRO A 3 20.13 47.47 -33.27
N HIS A 4 20.18 48.56 -32.50
CA HIS A 4 20.72 48.53 -31.13
C HIS A 4 20.01 49.52 -30.21
N ALA A 5 19.00 49.04 -29.47
CA ALA A 5 18.52 49.69 -28.25
C ALA A 5 18.50 48.65 -27.13
N GLN A 6 19.68 48.48 -26.50
CA GLN A 6 19.83 47.74 -25.24
C GLN A 6 19.10 48.50 -24.13
N SER A 7 17.98 47.95 -23.66
CA SER A 7 17.39 48.29 -22.38
C SER A 7 18.08 47.43 -21.32
N SER A 8 18.91 48.06 -20.50
CA SER A 8 19.63 47.43 -19.39
C SER A 8 18.65 46.97 -18.31
N LEU A 9 18.30 45.69 -18.30
CA LEU A 9 17.71 45.04 -17.14
C LEU A 9 18.77 44.99 -16.03
N ALA A 10 18.44 45.54 -14.87
CA ALA A 10 19.26 45.47 -13.67
C ALA A 10 19.54 43.99 -13.32
N PRO A 11 20.75 43.65 -12.82
CA PRO A 11 21.07 42.29 -12.44
C PRO A 11 20.10 41.80 -11.35
N ILE A 12 19.51 40.64 -11.60
CA ILE A 12 18.67 39.89 -10.66
C ILE A 12 19.48 39.72 -9.36
N PRO A 13 18.94 40.06 -8.17
CA PRO A 13 19.65 39.84 -6.93
C PRO A 13 19.91 38.34 -6.78
N GLY A 14 21.17 37.98 -6.55
CA GLY A 14 21.58 36.61 -6.27
C GLY A 14 20.80 36.01 -5.08
N PRO A 15 20.81 34.68 -4.94
CA PRO A 15 20.04 34.00 -3.90
C PRO A 15 20.35 34.60 -2.53
N PRO A 16 19.33 34.83 -1.67
CA PRO A 16 19.55 35.41 -0.36
C PRO A 16 20.52 34.53 0.44
N GLN A 17 21.61 35.15 0.90
CA GLN A 17 22.57 34.51 1.77
C GLN A 17 21.89 34.13 3.10
N ASN A 18 21.98 32.84 3.43
CA ASN A 18 21.79 32.20 4.73
C ASN A 18 21.30 33.11 5.87
N GLY A 19 19.99 33.07 6.13
CA GLY A 19 19.38 33.58 7.36
C GLY A 19 18.66 32.45 8.10
N ALA A 20 19.20 32.09 9.27
CA ALA A 20 18.68 31.13 10.26
C ALA A 20 18.55 29.66 9.81
N LEU A 21 19.71 28.98 9.76
CA LEU A 21 19.80 27.53 9.84
C LEU A 21 19.05 27.05 11.10
N ALA A 22 17.97 26.30 10.91
CA ALA A 22 17.47 25.37 11.91
C ALA A 22 18.66 24.58 12.48
N ALA A 23 18.67 24.36 13.80
CA ALA A 23 19.75 23.65 14.48
C ALA A 23 20.15 22.41 13.66
N PRO A 24 21.44 22.25 13.29
CA PRO A 24 21.84 21.11 12.49
C PRO A 24 21.51 19.88 13.31
N THR A 25 20.59 19.05 12.81
CA THR A 25 20.44 17.68 13.28
C THR A 25 21.84 17.11 13.30
N ASN A 26 22.33 16.70 14.46
CA ASN A 26 23.71 16.26 14.62
C ASN A 26 23.86 14.92 13.88
N LEU A 27 24.10 14.97 12.56
CA LEU A 27 24.27 13.81 11.69
C LEU A 27 25.62 13.12 11.90
N ARG A 28 26.42 13.52 12.91
CA ARG A 28 27.75 12.93 13.16
C ARG A 28 27.71 11.44 13.49
N ASP A 29 26.55 10.94 13.94
CA ASP A 29 26.34 9.51 14.24
C ASP A 29 25.65 8.74 13.10
N ARG A 30 25.36 9.38 11.95
CA ARG A 30 24.68 8.72 10.85
C ARG A 30 25.63 7.79 10.11
N MET A 31 25.42 6.48 10.26
CA MET A 31 26.30 5.45 9.67
C MET A 31 26.36 5.49 8.14
N ILE A 32 25.23 5.70 7.46
CA ILE A 32 25.15 5.73 6.00
C ILE A 32 24.96 7.18 5.54
N THR A 33 26.07 7.86 5.28
CA THR A 33 26.08 9.28 4.84
C THR A 33 25.76 9.47 3.36
N SER A 34 25.87 8.40 2.55
CA SER A 34 25.56 8.43 1.11
C SER A 34 24.07 8.53 0.80
N VAL A 35 23.21 8.05 1.70
CA VAL A 35 21.75 8.14 1.54
C VAL A 35 21.32 9.56 1.90
N ARG A 36 20.60 10.24 1.01
CA ARG A 36 20.11 11.60 1.28
C ARG A 36 19.04 11.56 2.38
N PRO A 37 19.05 12.48 3.38
CA PRO A 37 17.97 12.56 4.34
C PRO A 37 16.71 13.19 3.70
N PRO A 38 15.51 12.86 4.22
CA PRO A 38 14.27 13.47 3.77
C PRO A 38 14.24 14.97 4.09
N ALA A 39 13.44 15.74 3.36
CA ALA A 39 13.23 17.16 3.63
C ALA A 39 12.49 17.35 4.96
N THR A 40 13.21 17.80 5.99
CA THR A 40 12.69 17.86 7.37
C THR A 40 11.71 18.99 7.64
N ASN A 41 11.78 20.06 6.84
CA ASN A 41 10.96 21.26 7.06
C ASN A 41 9.78 21.27 6.09
N LYS A 42 8.59 21.57 6.62
CA LYS A 42 7.41 21.87 5.81
C LYS A 42 7.62 23.22 5.10
N PRO A 43 7.19 23.37 3.85
CA PRO A 43 7.44 24.57 3.08
C PRO A 43 6.60 25.73 3.59
N THR A 44 7.12 26.95 3.48
CA THR A 44 6.30 28.15 3.72
C THR A 44 5.34 28.39 2.56
N ASP A 45 4.32 29.21 2.78
CA ASP A 45 3.36 29.54 1.72
C ASP A 45 4.04 30.29 0.55
N GLU A 46 5.07 31.10 0.81
CA GLU A 46 5.84 31.78 -0.23
C GLU A 46 6.68 30.82 -1.09
N GLN A 47 7.03 29.64 -0.56
CA GLN A 47 7.74 28.62 -1.33
C GLN A 47 6.79 27.80 -2.18
N LEU A 48 5.63 27.43 -1.62
CA LEU A 48 4.67 26.54 -2.27
C LEU A 48 3.82 27.27 -3.30
N PHE A 49 3.50 28.55 -3.10
CA PHE A 49 2.55 29.26 -3.95
C PHE A 49 3.19 30.42 -4.70
N LEU A 50 2.81 30.52 -5.97
CA LEU A 50 3.02 31.68 -6.81
C LEU A 50 1.77 32.56 -6.73
N TYR A 51 1.95 33.87 -6.90
CA TYR A 51 0.86 34.82 -6.95
C TYR A 51 0.75 35.38 -8.37
N ASP A 52 -0.43 35.30 -8.96
CA ASP A 52 -0.67 35.92 -10.26
C ASP A 52 -0.75 37.45 -10.15
N ALA A 53 -0.87 38.13 -11.29
CA ALA A 53 -0.95 39.60 -11.35
C ALA A 53 -2.20 40.16 -10.61
N GLN A 54 -3.19 39.32 -10.33
CA GLN A 54 -4.42 39.64 -9.62
C GLN A 54 -4.33 39.27 -8.12
N GLY A 55 -3.19 38.73 -7.67
CA GLY A 55 -2.96 38.31 -6.30
C GLY A 55 -3.57 36.95 -5.94
N ASN A 56 -4.05 36.17 -6.91
CA ASN A 56 -4.56 34.84 -6.64
C ASN A 56 -3.40 33.87 -6.40
N LYS A 57 -3.61 33.03 -5.39
CA LYS A 57 -2.68 32.01 -4.95
C LYS A 57 -2.75 30.81 -5.91
N GLN A 58 -1.64 30.46 -6.55
CA GLN A 58 -1.51 29.29 -7.42
C GLN A 58 -0.40 28.38 -6.92
N PRO A 59 -0.64 27.06 -6.75
CA PRO A 59 0.43 26.15 -6.33
C PRO A 59 1.56 26.07 -7.36
N ASN A 60 2.80 25.95 -6.91
CA ASN A 60 3.98 25.79 -7.75
C ASN A 60 4.25 24.29 -8.01
N PRO A 61 3.94 23.76 -9.21
CA PRO A 61 4.12 22.34 -9.51
C PRO A 61 5.59 21.92 -9.48
N GLN A 62 6.52 22.77 -9.91
CA GLN A 62 7.94 22.42 -9.93
C GLN A 62 8.50 22.29 -8.51
N PHE A 63 8.20 23.26 -7.64
CA PHE A 63 8.59 23.18 -6.24
C PHE A 63 8.00 21.95 -5.55
N LEU A 64 6.71 21.69 -5.76
CA LEU A 64 6.04 20.54 -5.15
C LEU A 64 6.62 19.21 -5.62
N ARG A 65 6.94 19.11 -6.91
CA ARG A 65 7.64 17.95 -7.50
C ARG A 65 8.93 17.67 -6.74
N ASP A 66 9.80 18.67 -6.64
CA ASP A 66 11.10 18.52 -6.03
C ASP A 66 10.98 18.25 -4.53
N HIS A 67 10.03 18.88 -3.83
CA HIS A 67 9.79 18.68 -2.40
C HIS A 67 9.36 17.25 -2.08
N PHE A 68 8.37 16.71 -2.81
CA PHE A 68 7.90 15.33 -2.63
C PHE A 68 8.91 14.28 -3.08
N PHE A 69 9.72 14.57 -4.12
CA PHE A 69 10.82 13.68 -4.52
C PHE A 69 11.88 13.50 -3.41
N HIS A 70 11.98 14.46 -2.49
CA HIS A 70 12.82 14.38 -1.30
C HIS A 70 12.03 14.03 -0.03
N GLU A 71 10.89 13.36 -0.17
CA GLU A 71 10.02 12.89 0.92
C GLU A 71 9.52 14.00 1.86
N GLY A 72 9.52 15.24 1.36
CA GLY A 72 9.02 16.40 2.08
C GLY A 72 7.51 16.33 2.27
N ARG A 73 7.01 16.88 3.37
CA ARG A 73 5.57 16.96 3.66
C ARG A 73 5.09 18.41 3.59
N LEU A 74 3.83 18.61 3.21
CA LEU A 74 3.18 19.91 3.30
C LEU A 74 2.67 20.18 4.72
N THR A 75 2.29 21.42 4.99
CA THR A 75 1.41 21.69 6.14
C THR A 75 0.02 21.14 5.88
N GLU A 76 -0.72 20.82 6.94
CA GLU A 76 -2.09 20.31 6.82
C GLU A 76 -2.99 21.34 6.12
N ALA A 77 -2.84 22.63 6.45
CA ALA A 77 -3.56 23.71 5.79
C ALA A 77 -3.27 23.80 4.28
N GLN A 78 -2.01 23.58 3.86
CA GLN A 78 -1.62 23.57 2.45
C GLN A 78 -2.22 22.37 1.70
N ALA A 79 -2.18 21.18 2.29
CA ALA A 79 -2.78 19.98 1.71
C ALA A 79 -4.31 20.15 1.57
N LEU A 80 -4.98 20.61 2.62
CA LEU A 80 -6.42 20.88 2.60
C LEU A 80 -6.80 21.97 1.58
N TYR A 81 -5.96 23.00 1.43
CA TYR A 81 -6.18 24.02 0.40
C TYR A 81 -6.15 23.40 -1.01
N ILE A 82 -5.13 22.60 -1.33
CA ILE A 82 -5.03 21.92 -2.64
C ILE A 82 -6.23 21.01 -2.87
N LEU A 83 -6.58 20.16 -1.90
CA LEU A 83 -7.72 19.25 -1.97
C LEU A 83 -9.04 20.00 -2.17
N GLY A 84 -9.28 21.08 -1.41
CA GLY A 84 -10.49 21.89 -1.51
C GLY A 84 -10.62 22.59 -2.86
N GLN A 85 -9.55 23.21 -3.36
CA GLN A 85 -9.56 23.87 -4.67
C GLN A 85 -9.76 22.86 -5.81
N ALA A 86 -9.05 21.72 -5.75
CA ALA A 86 -9.19 20.67 -6.76
C ALA A 86 -10.59 20.07 -6.76
N THR A 87 -11.17 19.82 -5.58
CA THR A 87 -12.56 19.33 -5.44
C THR A 87 -13.54 20.30 -6.07
N ALA A 88 -13.41 21.61 -5.82
CA ALA A 88 -14.29 22.62 -6.40
C ALA A 88 -14.20 22.64 -7.93
N LEU A 89 -12.98 22.57 -8.49
CA LEU A 89 -12.74 22.52 -9.92
C LEU A 89 -13.29 21.23 -10.56
N LEU A 90 -12.99 20.06 -9.98
CA LEU A 90 -13.46 18.77 -10.48
C LEU A 90 -14.99 18.63 -10.40
N SER A 91 -15.63 19.27 -9.42
CA SER A 91 -17.10 19.29 -9.31
C SER A 91 -17.77 20.03 -10.46
N MET A 92 -17.06 20.93 -11.15
CA MET A 92 -17.56 21.61 -12.35
C MET A 92 -17.46 20.75 -13.62
N ASP A 93 -16.62 19.72 -13.62
CA ASP A 93 -16.46 18.83 -14.77
C ASP A 93 -17.72 17.94 -14.95
N ARG A 94 -17.97 17.52 -16.20
CA ARG A 94 -19.06 16.59 -16.54
C ARG A 94 -18.68 15.16 -16.15
N ASN A 95 -19.65 14.26 -16.00
CA ASN A 95 -19.35 12.84 -15.74
C ASN A 95 -18.57 12.20 -16.89
N LEU A 96 -18.93 12.56 -18.13
CA LEU A 96 -18.22 12.20 -19.35
C LEU A 96 -17.54 13.45 -19.94
N VAL A 97 -16.21 13.48 -19.91
CA VAL A 97 -15.37 14.62 -20.32
C VAL A 97 -14.92 14.49 -21.76
N ASP A 98 -14.98 15.57 -22.54
CA ASP A 98 -14.44 15.60 -23.90
C ASP A 98 -12.95 16.00 -23.87
N VAL A 99 -12.09 15.17 -24.48
CA VAL A 99 -10.65 15.39 -24.52
C VAL A 99 -10.16 15.51 -25.97
N LYS A 100 -9.30 16.48 -26.24
CA LYS A 100 -8.73 16.72 -27.57
C LYS A 100 -7.31 16.18 -27.69
N SER A 101 -6.97 15.65 -28.86
CA SER A 101 -5.58 15.33 -29.19
C SER A 101 -4.75 16.61 -29.47
N PRO A 102 -3.43 16.59 -29.27
CA PRO A 102 -2.61 15.49 -28.76
C PRO A 102 -2.86 15.20 -27.27
N VAL A 103 -2.95 13.91 -26.92
CA VAL A 103 -3.16 13.45 -25.54
C VAL A 103 -2.27 12.26 -25.19
N THR A 104 -1.79 12.24 -23.95
CA THR A 104 -1.16 11.07 -23.33
C THR A 104 -2.13 10.48 -22.32
N ILE A 105 -2.52 9.22 -22.54
CA ILE A 105 -3.44 8.47 -21.69
C ILE A 105 -2.63 7.55 -20.79
N CYS A 106 -2.88 7.63 -19.49
CA CYS A 106 -2.16 6.95 -18.43
C CYS A 106 -3.13 6.05 -17.64
N GLY A 107 -2.72 4.82 -17.36
CA GLY A 107 -3.46 3.90 -16.49
C GLY A 107 -3.12 4.13 -15.03
N ASP A 108 -3.17 3.03 -14.27
CA ASP A 108 -3.05 2.99 -12.82
C ASP A 108 -1.66 3.45 -12.34
N ILE A 109 -1.62 4.14 -11.20
CA ILE A 109 -0.41 4.72 -10.60
C ILE A 109 -0.10 4.11 -9.24
N HIS A 110 -1.12 3.77 -8.43
CA HIS A 110 -1.01 3.05 -7.16
C HIS A 110 0.08 3.56 -6.22
N GLY A 111 0.12 4.88 -5.99
CA GLY A 111 1.07 5.48 -5.04
C GLY A 111 2.54 5.31 -5.41
N GLN A 112 2.88 5.02 -6.67
CA GLN A 112 4.26 4.95 -7.16
C GLN A 112 4.76 6.33 -7.63
N TYR A 113 4.95 7.27 -6.69
CA TYR A 113 5.30 8.66 -7.00
C TYR A 113 6.57 8.84 -7.85
N TYR A 114 7.59 8.02 -7.60
CA TYR A 114 8.87 8.07 -8.33
C TYR A 114 8.70 7.62 -9.78
N ASP A 115 7.86 6.63 -10.03
CA ASP A 115 7.50 6.19 -11.37
C ASP A 115 6.57 7.16 -12.07
N LEU A 116 5.71 7.86 -11.33
CA LEU A 116 4.92 8.98 -11.86
C LEU A 116 5.83 10.09 -12.40
N MET A 117 6.98 10.37 -11.76
CA MET A 117 7.96 11.31 -12.32
C MET A 117 8.52 10.81 -13.65
N LYS A 118 8.83 9.51 -13.72
CA LYS A 118 9.32 8.88 -14.95
C LYS A 118 8.26 8.89 -16.06
N LEU A 119 7.00 8.71 -15.69
CA LEU A 119 5.84 8.80 -16.58
C LEU A 119 5.80 10.17 -17.28
N PHE A 120 5.98 11.27 -16.54
CA PHE A 120 6.01 12.60 -17.14
C PHE A 120 7.21 12.81 -18.09
N ASP A 121 8.38 12.23 -17.76
CA ASP A 121 9.56 12.30 -18.64
C ASP A 121 9.30 11.58 -19.99
N VAL A 122 8.52 10.48 -20.01
CA VAL A 122 8.21 9.73 -21.25
C VAL A 122 6.94 10.20 -21.96
N GLY A 123 5.97 10.73 -21.20
CA GLY A 123 4.68 11.22 -21.70
C GLY A 123 4.80 12.55 -22.44
N GLY A 124 5.76 13.39 -22.06
CA GLY A 124 6.05 14.68 -22.70
C GLY A 124 5.45 15.88 -21.95
N SER A 125 5.82 17.11 -22.36
CA SER A 125 5.43 18.35 -21.67
C SER A 125 3.94 18.68 -21.82
N LEU A 126 3.37 19.30 -20.79
CA LEU A 126 2.02 19.88 -20.76
C LEU A 126 1.84 21.12 -21.66
N ASP A 127 2.95 21.69 -22.16
CA ASP A 127 2.92 22.82 -23.08
C ASP A 127 2.24 22.43 -24.40
N GLU A 128 2.57 21.24 -24.91
CA GLU A 128 2.15 20.75 -26.22
C GLU A 128 1.14 19.59 -26.15
N ASN A 129 0.90 19.01 -24.98
CA ASN A 129 0.16 17.76 -24.83
C ASN A 129 -0.86 17.81 -23.69
N CYS A 130 -2.03 17.21 -23.90
CA CYS A 130 -3.01 16.95 -22.85
C CYS A 130 -2.67 15.65 -22.10
N TYR A 131 -3.10 15.53 -20.86
CA TYR A 131 -3.01 14.29 -20.09
C TYR A 131 -4.39 13.82 -19.67
N LEU A 132 -4.62 12.52 -19.80
CA LEU A 132 -5.81 11.82 -19.31
C LEU A 132 -5.34 10.66 -18.45
N PHE A 133 -5.63 10.72 -17.15
CA PHE A 133 -5.39 9.59 -16.24
C PHE A 133 -6.71 8.84 -16.01
N LEU A 134 -6.63 7.50 -16.02
CA LEU A 134 -7.80 6.65 -15.97
C LEU A 134 -8.27 6.32 -14.55
N GLY A 135 -7.47 6.58 -13.51
CA GLY A 135 -7.82 6.31 -12.11
C GLY A 135 -6.70 5.62 -11.35
N ASP A 136 -7.02 5.14 -10.14
CA ASP A 136 -6.15 4.36 -9.26
C ASP A 136 -4.82 5.07 -8.96
N TYR A 137 -4.93 6.23 -8.34
CA TYR A 137 -3.82 7.07 -7.91
C TYR A 137 -3.21 6.59 -6.60
N VAL A 138 -4.03 5.97 -5.75
CA VAL A 138 -3.74 5.65 -4.34
C VAL A 138 -3.72 4.14 -4.09
N ASP A 139 -3.46 3.79 -2.82
CA ASP A 139 -3.26 2.44 -2.30
C ASP A 139 -2.07 1.69 -2.90
N ARG A 140 -1.74 0.57 -2.27
CA ARG A 140 -0.71 -0.39 -2.66
C ARG A 140 0.72 0.15 -2.47
N GLY A 141 1.09 1.20 -3.19
CA GLY A 141 2.33 1.93 -2.98
C GLY A 141 2.30 2.81 -1.73
N CYS A 142 3.47 3.26 -1.30
CA CYS A 142 3.64 4.04 -0.06
C CYS A 142 3.62 5.57 -0.27
N PHE A 143 3.35 6.05 -1.48
CA PHE A 143 3.37 7.48 -1.84
C PHE A 143 2.07 7.94 -2.52
N GLY A 144 0.93 7.39 -2.08
CA GLY A 144 -0.39 7.73 -2.60
C GLY A 144 -0.76 9.19 -2.40
N ILE A 145 -0.43 9.79 -1.24
CA ILE A 145 -0.81 11.19 -0.97
C ILE A 145 0.04 12.16 -1.78
N GLU A 146 1.31 11.85 -2.02
CA GLU A 146 2.18 12.63 -2.90
C GLU A 146 1.70 12.57 -4.35
N CYS A 147 1.32 11.38 -4.86
CA CYS A 147 0.70 11.22 -6.16
C CYS A 147 -0.56 12.09 -6.28
N LEU A 148 -1.49 11.96 -5.33
CA LEU A 148 -2.77 12.66 -5.38
C LEU A 148 -2.60 14.19 -5.35
N LEU A 149 -1.83 14.70 -4.38
CA LEU A 149 -1.62 16.15 -4.24
C LEU A 149 -0.88 16.73 -5.45
N TYR A 150 0.10 16.02 -6.00
CA TYR A 150 0.82 16.48 -7.18
C TYR A 150 -0.07 16.51 -8.43
N LEU A 151 -0.85 15.46 -8.69
CA LEU A 151 -1.80 15.40 -9.79
C LEU A 151 -2.89 16.48 -9.67
N TYR A 152 -3.35 16.76 -8.44
CA TYR A 152 -4.32 17.84 -8.20
C TYR A 152 -3.72 19.23 -8.44
N VAL A 153 -2.47 19.46 -8.07
CA VAL A 153 -1.77 20.69 -8.43
C VAL A 153 -1.66 20.83 -9.95
N LEU A 154 -1.34 19.77 -10.68
CA LEU A 154 -1.32 19.80 -12.15
C LEU A 154 -2.72 20.08 -12.73
N LYS A 155 -3.79 19.51 -12.15
CA LYS A 155 -5.18 19.84 -12.55
C LYS A 155 -5.51 21.32 -12.29
N LEU A 156 -5.08 21.89 -11.17
CA LEU A 156 -5.29 23.31 -10.86
C LEU A 156 -4.51 24.23 -11.80
N CYS A 157 -3.27 23.89 -12.14
CA CYS A 157 -2.44 24.68 -13.06
C CYS A 157 -2.88 24.55 -14.53
N TYR A 158 -3.43 23.40 -14.92
CA TYR A 158 -3.77 23.08 -16.31
C TYR A 158 -5.20 22.52 -16.45
N PRO A 159 -6.24 23.26 -16.03
CA PRO A 159 -7.61 22.75 -15.86
C PRO A 159 -8.24 22.19 -17.14
N THR A 160 -7.85 22.72 -18.30
CA THR A 160 -8.37 22.32 -19.63
C THR A 160 -7.52 21.27 -20.34
N LYS A 161 -6.28 21.02 -19.88
CA LYS A 161 -5.33 20.08 -20.51
C LYS A 161 -5.08 18.84 -19.66
N PHE A 162 -5.41 18.87 -18.38
CA PHE A 162 -5.15 17.79 -17.43
C PHE A 162 -6.48 17.22 -16.92
N VAL A 163 -6.75 15.96 -17.25
CA VAL A 163 -8.00 15.27 -16.90
C VAL A 163 -7.68 14.05 -16.04
N LEU A 164 -8.40 13.95 -14.94
CA LEU A 164 -8.29 12.87 -13.96
C LEU A 164 -9.65 12.16 -13.90
N LEU A 165 -9.69 10.87 -14.19
CA LEU A 165 -10.87 10.05 -13.99
C LEU A 165 -10.84 9.35 -12.62
N ARG A 166 -11.99 8.86 -12.19
CA ARG A 166 -12.11 8.05 -10.98
C ARG A 166 -11.76 6.59 -11.30
N GLY A 167 -10.88 5.99 -10.50
CA GLY A 167 -10.66 4.55 -10.44
C GLY A 167 -11.43 3.90 -9.30
N ASN A 168 -11.32 2.58 -9.15
CA ASN A 168 -12.01 1.88 -8.07
C ASN A 168 -11.38 2.15 -6.70
N HIS A 169 -10.07 2.46 -6.64
CA HIS A 169 -9.37 2.80 -5.41
C HIS A 169 -9.70 4.20 -4.87
N GLU A 170 -10.28 5.08 -5.68
CA GLU A 170 -10.77 6.39 -5.22
C GLU A 170 -12.13 6.29 -4.52
N CYS A 171 -12.19 5.46 -3.47
CA CYS A 171 -13.35 5.30 -2.59
C CYS A 171 -12.94 4.95 -1.16
N ARG A 172 -13.80 5.28 -0.19
CA ARG A 172 -13.54 5.00 1.22
C ARG A 172 -13.32 3.51 1.45
N HIS A 173 -14.16 2.66 0.86
CA HIS A 173 -14.15 1.21 1.11
C HIS A 173 -12.77 0.59 0.88
N LEU A 174 -12.12 0.90 -0.25
CA LEU A 174 -10.81 0.37 -0.58
C LEU A 174 -9.71 1.03 0.23
N THR A 175 -9.73 2.35 0.39
CA THR A 175 -8.66 3.06 1.10
C THR A 175 -8.65 2.79 2.60
N GLU A 176 -9.78 2.37 3.20
CA GLU A 176 -9.84 1.88 4.59
C GLU A 176 -9.29 0.46 4.74
N TYR A 177 -9.51 -0.40 3.74
CA TYR A 177 -9.02 -1.77 3.74
C TYR A 177 -7.50 -1.84 3.47
N PHE A 178 -7.02 -1.09 2.48
CA PHE A 178 -5.62 -1.03 2.08
C PHE A 178 -4.84 0.00 2.92
N THR A 179 -3.94 0.75 2.28
CA THR A 179 -2.89 1.51 2.95
C THR A 179 -3.16 3.01 2.97
N PHE A 180 -4.00 3.55 2.08
CA PHE A 180 -4.10 5.01 1.91
C PHE A 180 -4.67 5.75 3.13
N LYS A 181 -5.65 5.19 3.85
CA LYS A 181 -6.11 5.80 5.12
C LYS A 181 -4.97 5.86 6.15
N ARG A 182 -4.22 4.76 6.28
CA ARG A 182 -3.06 4.67 7.18
C ARG A 182 -1.95 5.64 6.77
N GLU A 183 -1.71 5.77 5.47
CA GLU A 183 -0.77 6.74 4.90
C GLU A 183 -1.15 8.17 5.28
N CYS A 184 -2.40 8.57 5.07
CA CYS A 184 -2.91 9.89 5.43
C CYS A 184 -2.78 10.15 6.93
N LEU A 185 -3.12 9.17 7.79
CA LEU A 185 -2.99 9.29 9.24
C LEU A 185 -1.52 9.41 9.70
N HIS A 186 -0.60 8.70 9.04
CA HIS A 186 0.82 8.74 9.37
C HIS A 186 1.49 10.04 8.89
N LYS A 187 1.17 10.51 7.68
CA LYS A 187 1.83 11.66 7.05
C LYS A 187 1.16 13.00 7.38
N TYR A 188 -0.15 12.98 7.60
CA TYR A 188 -1.00 14.16 7.80
C TYR A 188 -2.00 13.95 8.95
N SER A 189 -3.28 13.73 8.67
CA SER A 189 -4.36 13.62 9.65
C SER A 189 -5.59 12.92 9.09
N GLN A 190 -6.53 12.57 9.97
CA GLN A 190 -7.85 12.07 9.57
C GLN A 190 -8.60 13.13 8.75
N VAL A 191 -8.43 14.42 9.05
CA VAL A 191 -9.11 15.52 8.34
C VAL A 191 -8.66 15.58 6.88
N VAL A 192 -7.37 15.37 6.61
CA VAL A 192 -6.85 15.28 5.24
C VAL A 192 -7.42 14.06 4.52
N TYR A 193 -7.50 12.91 5.18
CA TYR A 193 -8.12 11.72 4.60
C TYR A 193 -9.59 11.95 4.21
N GLU A 194 -10.39 12.54 5.09
CA GLU A 194 -11.79 12.88 4.80
C GLU A 194 -11.91 13.86 3.63
N ALA A 195 -10.99 14.84 3.52
CA ALA A 195 -10.93 15.74 2.38
C ALA A 195 -10.55 15.00 1.08
N CYS A 196 -9.66 14.01 1.12
CA CYS A 196 -9.37 13.14 -0.02
C CYS A 196 -10.62 12.38 -0.46
N ILE A 197 -11.34 11.74 0.46
CA ILE A 197 -12.58 11.01 0.15
C ILE A 197 -13.62 11.92 -0.53
N ASN A 198 -13.84 13.12 0.01
CA ASN A 198 -14.74 14.09 -0.60
C ASN A 198 -14.28 14.49 -2.02
N SER A 199 -12.97 14.64 -2.22
CA SER A 199 -12.41 14.97 -3.54
C SER A 199 -12.59 13.84 -4.57
N PHE A 200 -12.52 12.58 -4.13
CA PHE A 200 -12.70 11.42 -5.00
C PHE A 200 -14.10 11.36 -5.61
N GLN A 201 -15.11 11.77 -4.86
CA GLN A 201 -16.50 11.82 -5.33
C GLN A 201 -16.72 12.90 -6.41
N ALA A 202 -15.80 13.87 -6.53
CA ALA A 202 -15.87 14.89 -7.58
C ALA A 202 -15.23 14.44 -8.91
N LEU A 203 -14.41 13.39 -8.91
CA LEU A 203 -13.70 12.91 -10.11
C LEU A 203 -14.68 12.43 -11.20
N PRO A 204 -14.53 12.90 -12.46
CA PRO A 204 -15.26 12.37 -13.60
C PRO A 204 -15.12 10.86 -13.77
N LEU A 205 -16.11 10.23 -14.42
CA LEU A 205 -16.19 8.76 -14.52
C LEU A 205 -15.61 8.23 -15.82
N ALA A 206 -15.68 9.02 -16.90
CA ALA A 206 -15.22 8.61 -18.21
C ALA A 206 -14.81 9.81 -19.07
N ALA A 207 -14.13 9.55 -20.17
CA ALA A 207 -13.80 10.55 -21.17
C ALA A 207 -14.02 10.03 -22.60
N VAL A 208 -14.25 10.97 -23.53
CA VAL A 208 -14.22 10.69 -24.97
C VAL A 208 -13.09 11.48 -25.61
N VAL A 209 -12.12 10.77 -26.19
CA VAL A 209 -10.98 11.39 -26.89
C VAL A 209 -11.33 11.55 -28.38
N ASP A 210 -11.33 12.79 -28.87
CA ASP A 210 -11.58 13.17 -30.28
C ASP A 210 -12.88 12.59 -30.88
N GLY A 211 -13.88 12.26 -30.06
CA GLY A 211 -15.09 11.57 -30.51
C GLY A 211 -14.83 10.16 -31.04
N ARG A 212 -13.69 9.54 -30.68
CA ARG A 212 -13.22 8.25 -31.22
C ARG A 212 -13.02 7.19 -30.16
N PHE A 213 -12.48 7.54 -28.99
CA PHE A 213 -12.16 6.54 -27.97
C PHE A 213 -12.97 6.78 -26.71
N PHE A 214 -13.67 5.75 -26.24
CA PHE A 214 -14.27 5.74 -24.92
C PHE A 214 -13.18 5.38 -23.91
N CYS A 215 -12.91 6.27 -22.96
CA CYS A 215 -11.89 6.07 -21.94
C CYS A 215 -12.55 5.96 -20.56
N VAL A 216 -12.23 4.91 -19.83
CA VAL A 216 -12.85 4.58 -18.53
C VAL A 216 -11.85 3.77 -17.69
N HIS A 217 -11.98 3.75 -16.37
CA HIS A 217 -11.11 2.90 -15.55
C HIS A 217 -11.39 1.41 -15.75
N GLY A 218 -12.61 1.02 -15.39
CA GLY A 218 -13.21 -0.30 -15.48
C GLY A 218 -13.49 -0.71 -16.92
N GLY A 219 -14.77 -0.78 -17.25
CA GLY A 219 -15.21 -1.17 -18.57
C GLY A 219 -16.62 -0.70 -18.88
N ILE A 220 -17.32 -1.53 -19.63
CA ILE A 220 -18.71 -1.30 -20.02
C ILE A 220 -19.66 -2.09 -19.10
N SER A 221 -20.91 -1.64 -19.03
CA SER A 221 -21.95 -2.20 -18.17
C SER A 221 -23.14 -2.71 -19.00
N PRO A 222 -23.91 -3.69 -18.50
CA PRO A 222 -25.23 -4.02 -19.04
C PRO A 222 -26.19 -2.82 -19.06
N GLU A 223 -26.03 -1.89 -18.12
CA GLU A 223 -26.84 -0.67 -18.00
C GLU A 223 -26.34 0.46 -18.91
N LEU A 224 -25.15 0.33 -19.50
CA LEU A 224 -24.56 1.33 -20.38
C LEU A 224 -25.05 1.17 -21.83
N ILE A 225 -26.25 1.68 -22.10
CA ILE A 225 -26.81 1.66 -23.45
C ILE A 225 -26.27 2.82 -24.27
N SER A 226 -26.26 4.04 -23.76
CA SER A 226 -25.78 5.23 -24.46
C SER A 226 -24.76 6.01 -23.62
N LEU A 227 -23.93 6.84 -24.28
CA LEU A 227 -23.00 7.71 -23.55
C LEU A 227 -23.72 8.74 -22.66
N ASP A 228 -24.98 9.04 -22.96
CA ASP A 228 -25.83 9.93 -22.17
C ASP A 228 -26.20 9.32 -20.81
N ASP A 229 -26.20 7.99 -20.68
CA ASP A 229 -26.50 7.31 -19.41
C ASP A 229 -25.43 7.61 -18.35
N ILE A 230 -24.18 7.84 -18.77
CA ILE A 230 -23.10 8.28 -17.88
C ILE A 230 -23.39 9.68 -17.34
N GLN A 231 -23.94 10.58 -18.15
CA GLN A 231 -24.23 11.96 -17.74
C GLN A 231 -25.39 12.05 -16.74
N LYS A 232 -26.26 11.04 -16.69
CA LYS A 232 -27.40 10.99 -15.76
C LYS A 232 -27.01 10.51 -14.35
N LEU A 233 -25.83 9.92 -14.19
CA LEU A 233 -25.38 9.41 -12.89
C LEU A 233 -25.14 10.53 -11.89
N ASN A 234 -25.53 10.30 -10.63
CA ASN A 234 -24.97 11.04 -9.51
C ASN A 234 -23.60 10.45 -9.17
N ARG A 235 -22.51 11.13 -9.55
CA ARG A 235 -21.15 10.65 -9.22
C ARG A 235 -20.68 11.06 -7.82
N PHE A 236 -21.35 12.02 -7.19
CA PHE A 236 -21.00 12.61 -5.89
C PHE A 236 -21.42 11.72 -4.71
N GLU A 237 -21.05 10.45 -4.79
CA GLU A 237 -21.35 9.43 -3.79
C GLU A 237 -20.24 8.37 -3.75
N GLU A 238 -20.24 7.57 -2.69
CA GLU A 238 -19.39 6.37 -2.64
C GLU A 238 -19.91 5.33 -3.64
N PRO A 239 -19.04 4.66 -4.43
CA PRO A 239 -19.48 3.61 -5.33
C PRO A 239 -20.10 2.46 -4.53
N GLY A 240 -21.30 2.05 -4.93
CA GLY A 240 -21.94 0.85 -4.40
C GLY A 240 -21.27 -0.45 -4.87
N SER A 241 -21.80 -1.59 -4.42
CA SER A 241 -21.37 -2.93 -4.84
C SER A 241 -22.00 -3.41 -6.15
N SER A 242 -22.88 -2.61 -6.77
CA SER A 242 -23.57 -2.91 -8.03
C SER A 242 -24.06 -1.63 -8.72
N GLY A 243 -24.48 -1.76 -9.98
CA GLY A 243 -25.05 -0.68 -10.80
C GLY A 243 -24.00 0.00 -11.68
N LEU A 244 -24.45 0.87 -12.59
CA LEU A 244 -23.59 1.47 -13.61
C LEU A 244 -22.34 2.18 -13.05
N LEU A 245 -22.43 2.91 -11.94
CA LEU A 245 -21.25 3.54 -11.31
C LEU A 245 -20.21 2.50 -10.87
N CYS A 246 -20.65 1.40 -10.26
CA CYS A 246 -19.78 0.29 -9.88
C CYS A 246 -19.13 -0.32 -11.13
N ASP A 247 -19.92 -0.56 -12.18
CA ASP A 247 -19.45 -1.24 -13.39
C ASP A 247 -18.43 -0.44 -14.19
N LEU A 248 -18.59 0.89 -14.27
CA LEU A 248 -17.60 1.77 -14.91
C LEU A 248 -16.24 1.70 -14.20
N LEU A 249 -16.20 1.36 -12.91
CA LEU A 249 -14.95 1.28 -12.15
C LEU A 249 -14.39 -0.15 -12.04
N TRP A 250 -15.23 -1.18 -12.11
CA TRP A 250 -14.85 -2.57 -11.76
C TRP A 250 -14.99 -3.60 -12.89
N ALA A 251 -15.63 -3.28 -14.01
CA ALA A 251 -15.82 -4.26 -15.08
C ALA A 251 -14.50 -4.61 -15.77
N ASP A 252 -14.34 -5.88 -16.16
CA ASP A 252 -13.14 -6.39 -16.84
C ASP A 252 -13.49 -7.06 -18.17
N PRO A 253 -12.62 -7.03 -19.18
CA PRO A 253 -12.73 -7.97 -20.30
C PRO A 253 -12.58 -9.41 -19.78
N ILE A 254 -13.30 -10.35 -20.35
CA ILE A 254 -13.13 -11.75 -19.97
C ILE A 254 -11.72 -12.29 -20.29
N SER A 255 -11.17 -13.19 -19.48
CA SER A 255 -9.82 -13.75 -19.66
C SER A 255 -9.50 -14.29 -21.08
N ASN A 256 -10.48 -14.86 -21.79
CA ASN A 256 -10.36 -15.32 -23.18
C ASN A 256 -11.05 -14.36 -24.18
N PHE A 257 -10.98 -13.05 -23.95
CA PHE A 257 -11.63 -12.03 -24.77
C PHE A 257 -11.33 -12.18 -26.27
N GLY A 258 -12.37 -12.31 -27.07
CA GLY A 258 -12.29 -12.56 -28.52
C GLY A 258 -12.13 -14.03 -28.92
N HIS A 259 -11.94 -14.92 -27.96
CA HIS A 259 -11.82 -16.37 -28.07
C HIS A 259 -12.80 -17.07 -27.10
N GLU A 260 -13.99 -16.51 -26.91
CA GLU A 260 -14.95 -16.93 -25.88
C GLU A 260 -15.45 -18.37 -26.02
N GLN A 261 -15.31 -18.97 -27.22
CA GLN A 261 -15.64 -20.38 -27.47
C GLN A 261 -14.56 -21.35 -26.97
N GLU A 262 -13.35 -20.87 -26.72
CA GLU A 262 -12.28 -21.67 -26.11
C GLU A 262 -12.48 -21.74 -24.60
N PRO A 263 -12.13 -22.86 -23.94
CA PRO A 263 -12.22 -22.95 -22.48
C PRO A 263 -11.35 -21.87 -21.81
N SER A 264 -11.95 -21.08 -20.92
CA SER A 264 -11.21 -20.14 -20.08
C SER A 264 -10.83 -20.77 -18.73
N VAL A 265 -10.07 -20.03 -17.92
CA VAL A 265 -9.75 -20.41 -16.52
C VAL A 265 -11.02 -20.63 -15.67
N ILE A 266 -12.16 -20.05 -16.10
CA ILE A 266 -13.48 -20.19 -15.47
C ILE A 266 -14.17 -21.53 -15.89
N GLY A 267 -13.50 -22.35 -16.69
CA GLY A 267 -13.81 -23.78 -16.90
C GLY A 267 -15.04 -24.08 -17.77
N ARG A 268 -15.71 -23.06 -18.33
CA ARG A 268 -16.90 -23.25 -19.18
C ARG A 268 -16.77 -22.46 -20.48
N THR A 269 -17.06 -23.13 -21.59
CA THR A 269 -17.36 -22.46 -22.86
C THR A 269 -18.62 -21.63 -22.68
N ILE A 270 -18.58 -20.37 -23.07
CA ILE A 270 -19.69 -19.45 -22.88
C ILE A 270 -20.65 -19.58 -24.06
N PRO A 271 -21.98 -19.64 -23.83
CA PRO A 271 -22.95 -19.64 -24.93
C PRO A 271 -22.70 -18.44 -25.84
N PRO A 272 -22.61 -18.64 -27.18
CA PRO A 272 -22.46 -17.54 -28.12
C PRO A 272 -23.51 -16.46 -27.91
N GLY A 273 -23.11 -15.19 -27.98
CA GLY A 273 -24.00 -14.06 -27.76
C GLY A 273 -24.26 -13.70 -26.30
N THR A 274 -23.52 -14.27 -25.33
CA THR A 274 -23.56 -13.82 -23.93
C THR A 274 -22.71 -12.54 -23.77
N PRO A 275 -23.30 -11.36 -23.51
CA PRO A 275 -22.56 -10.11 -23.49
C PRO A 275 -21.81 -9.85 -22.17
N PHE A 276 -22.39 -10.29 -21.05
CA PHE A 276 -21.89 -10.03 -19.71
C PHE A 276 -22.00 -11.26 -18.83
N LEU A 277 -21.03 -11.46 -17.95
CA LEU A 277 -20.96 -12.54 -16.97
C LEU A 277 -20.57 -11.96 -15.60
N PRO A 278 -21.00 -12.54 -14.47
CA PRO A 278 -20.55 -12.06 -13.16
C PRO A 278 -19.03 -12.12 -13.02
N ASN A 279 -18.41 -11.03 -12.56
CA ASN A 279 -16.96 -10.97 -12.38
C ASN A 279 -16.55 -11.64 -11.06
N GLN A 280 -16.16 -12.90 -11.14
CA GLN A 280 -15.75 -13.68 -9.97
C GLN A 280 -14.38 -13.26 -9.42
N THR A 281 -13.51 -12.68 -10.26
CA THR A 281 -12.21 -12.14 -9.82
C THR A 281 -12.43 -10.95 -8.90
N ARG A 282 -13.27 -10.00 -9.32
CA ARG A 282 -13.56 -8.79 -8.55
C ARG A 282 -14.58 -9.00 -7.44
N GLY A 283 -15.46 -10.00 -7.57
CA GLY A 283 -16.52 -10.28 -6.59
C GLY A 283 -17.70 -9.29 -6.64
N CYS A 284 -17.67 -8.35 -7.57
CA CYS A 284 -18.73 -7.40 -7.94
C CYS A 284 -18.65 -7.13 -9.45
N SER A 285 -19.63 -6.43 -10.02
CA SER A 285 -19.66 -6.09 -11.46
C SER A 285 -19.57 -7.31 -12.40
N TYR A 286 -19.13 -7.09 -13.64
CA TYR A 286 -19.22 -8.03 -14.75
C TYR A 286 -17.92 -8.16 -15.54
N PHE A 287 -17.68 -9.37 -16.05
CA PHE A 287 -16.87 -9.57 -17.23
C PHE A 287 -17.69 -9.20 -18.46
N PHE A 288 -17.14 -8.37 -19.35
CA PHE A 288 -17.73 -8.09 -20.66
C PHE A 288 -17.00 -8.85 -21.78
N THR A 289 -17.75 -9.33 -22.77
CA THR A 289 -17.22 -10.12 -23.89
C THR A 289 -16.84 -9.24 -25.09
N TYR A 290 -16.12 -9.82 -26.05
CA TYR A 290 -15.79 -9.15 -27.31
C TYR A 290 -17.04 -8.71 -28.08
N ASP A 291 -18.10 -9.51 -28.05
CA ASP A 291 -19.37 -9.19 -28.69
C ASP A 291 -20.02 -7.98 -28.03
N ALA A 292 -19.98 -7.88 -26.69
CA ALA A 292 -20.49 -6.72 -25.95
C ALA A 292 -19.71 -5.44 -26.31
N ALA A 293 -18.38 -5.53 -26.36
CA ALA A 293 -17.52 -4.41 -26.76
C ALA A 293 -17.82 -3.96 -28.20
N CYS A 294 -17.92 -4.89 -29.15
CA CYS A 294 -18.24 -4.56 -30.54
C CYS A 294 -19.63 -3.94 -30.67
N ALA A 295 -20.65 -4.50 -30.00
CA ALA A 295 -22.00 -3.96 -30.02
C ALA A 295 -22.08 -2.54 -29.42
N PHE A 296 -21.31 -2.25 -28.36
CA PHE A 296 -21.18 -0.90 -27.81
C PHE A 296 -20.52 0.07 -28.78
N LEU A 297 -19.40 -0.32 -29.40
CA LEU A 297 -18.65 0.51 -30.34
C LEU A 297 -19.45 0.80 -31.63
N ASP A 298 -20.20 -0.18 -32.13
CA ASP A 298 -21.05 0.00 -33.30
C ASP A 298 -22.22 0.96 -33.00
N ARG A 299 -22.85 0.80 -31.83
CA ARG A 299 -23.96 1.65 -31.40
C ARG A 299 -23.56 3.10 -31.12
N THR A 300 -22.37 3.31 -30.56
CA THR A 300 -21.85 4.65 -30.22
C THR A 300 -21.07 5.31 -31.36
N GLY A 301 -20.72 4.55 -32.40
CA GLY A 301 -19.87 5.02 -33.50
C GLY A 301 -18.38 5.12 -33.16
N LEU A 302 -17.98 4.80 -31.93
CA LEU A 302 -16.60 4.90 -31.44
C LEU A 302 -15.67 3.82 -32.02
N LEU A 303 -14.37 4.10 -32.03
CA LEU A 303 -13.34 3.26 -32.63
C LEU A 303 -12.83 2.16 -31.69
N GLY A 304 -12.73 2.45 -30.39
CA GLY A 304 -12.26 1.51 -29.38
C GLY A 304 -12.48 2.02 -27.95
N ILE A 305 -12.38 1.10 -27.00
CA ILE A 305 -12.40 1.36 -25.55
C ILE A 305 -10.95 1.39 -25.06
N ILE A 306 -10.58 2.37 -24.25
CA ILE A 306 -9.25 2.48 -23.60
C ILE A 306 -9.48 2.44 -22.09
N ARG A 307 -8.81 1.54 -21.39
CA ARG A 307 -9.07 1.27 -19.96
C ARG A 307 -7.84 0.95 -19.12
N GLY A 308 -7.97 1.00 -17.79
CA GLY A 308 -6.92 0.75 -16.78
C GLY A 308 -7.08 -0.59 -16.03
N HIS A 309 -6.98 -0.57 -14.70
CA HIS A 309 -7.41 -1.54 -13.68
C HIS A 309 -6.77 -2.93 -13.64
N GLU A 310 -6.22 -3.43 -14.76
CA GLU A 310 -5.60 -4.75 -14.81
C GLU A 310 -4.11 -4.63 -15.14
N ALA A 311 -3.25 -5.08 -14.22
CA ALA A 311 -1.81 -5.15 -14.41
C ALA A 311 -1.44 -5.94 -15.68
N GLN A 312 -0.54 -5.37 -16.48
CA GLN A 312 -0.05 -5.96 -17.73
C GLN A 312 1.47 -6.07 -17.69
N ASP A 313 2.02 -7.24 -18.07
CA ASP A 313 3.48 -7.46 -18.09
C ASP A 313 4.22 -6.43 -18.98
N ALA A 314 3.66 -6.14 -20.16
CA ALA A 314 4.18 -5.12 -21.07
C ALA A 314 3.73 -3.68 -20.71
N GLY A 315 2.96 -3.48 -19.65
CA GLY A 315 2.29 -2.21 -19.33
C GLY A 315 1.09 -1.89 -20.23
N TYR A 316 0.78 -2.74 -21.21
CA TYR A 316 -0.42 -2.61 -22.03
C TYR A 316 -0.82 -3.95 -22.65
N THR A 317 -2.09 -4.05 -23.06
CA THR A 317 -2.59 -5.12 -23.92
C THR A 317 -3.53 -4.54 -24.98
N MET A 318 -3.29 -4.90 -26.25
CA MET A 318 -4.22 -4.62 -27.34
C MET A 318 -5.08 -5.86 -27.57
N HIS A 319 -6.38 -5.76 -27.29
CA HIS A 319 -7.31 -6.85 -27.48
C HIS A 319 -7.71 -7.03 -28.94
N LYS A 320 -8.49 -8.08 -29.22
CA LYS A 320 -8.95 -8.46 -30.56
C LYS A 320 -9.52 -7.25 -31.33
N LYS A 321 -9.17 -7.16 -32.62
CA LYS A 321 -9.60 -6.07 -33.50
C LYS A 321 -11.08 -6.19 -33.84
N THR A 322 -11.78 -5.07 -33.95
CA THR A 322 -13.16 -5.02 -34.47
C THR A 322 -13.22 -5.51 -35.93
N PRO A 323 -14.30 -6.19 -36.36
CA PRO A 323 -14.39 -6.76 -37.71
C PRO A 323 -14.37 -5.69 -38.82
N GLN A 324 -15.10 -4.58 -38.60
CA GLN A 324 -15.31 -3.54 -39.61
C GLN A 324 -14.16 -2.52 -39.63
N LYS A 325 -13.79 -1.98 -38.47
CA LYS A 325 -12.79 -0.90 -38.36
C LYS A 325 -11.34 -1.42 -38.30
N LYS A 326 -11.14 -2.74 -38.11
CA LYS A 326 -9.82 -3.41 -38.00
C LYS A 326 -8.90 -2.76 -36.96
N PHE A 327 -9.49 -2.17 -35.93
CA PHE A 327 -8.80 -1.50 -34.83
C PHE A 327 -9.07 -2.28 -33.53
N PRO A 328 -8.10 -2.38 -32.58
CA PRO A 328 -8.32 -3.05 -31.29
C PRO A 328 -9.61 -2.58 -30.62
N SER A 329 -10.53 -3.49 -30.31
CA SER A 329 -11.81 -3.11 -29.70
C SER A 329 -11.62 -2.56 -28.29
N VAL A 330 -10.64 -3.10 -27.56
CA VAL A 330 -10.26 -2.68 -26.22
C VAL A 330 -8.74 -2.55 -26.15
N ILE A 331 -8.25 -1.55 -25.42
CA ILE A 331 -6.85 -1.37 -25.09
C ILE A 331 -6.76 -1.20 -23.57
N THR A 332 -6.04 -2.09 -22.89
CA THR A 332 -5.70 -1.94 -21.48
C THR A 332 -4.35 -1.24 -21.37
N ILE A 333 -4.25 -0.17 -20.58
CA ILE A 333 -3.02 0.57 -20.27
C ILE A 333 -2.78 0.52 -18.77
N PHE A 334 -1.55 0.20 -18.37
CA PHE A 334 -1.14 0.11 -16.97
C PHE A 334 0.17 0.87 -16.76
N SER A 335 0.18 1.81 -15.83
CA SER A 335 1.24 2.82 -15.68
C SER A 335 2.06 2.67 -14.38
N ALA A 336 1.91 1.55 -13.67
CA ALA A 336 2.70 1.18 -12.51
C ALA A 336 3.73 0.09 -12.87
N PRO A 337 4.99 0.43 -13.23
CA PRO A 337 6.04 -0.55 -13.49
C PRO A 337 6.48 -1.25 -12.20
N ASN A 338 6.96 -2.50 -12.29
CA ASN A 338 7.35 -3.33 -11.15
C ASN A 338 6.33 -3.27 -10.01
N TYR A 339 5.06 -3.45 -10.35
CA TYR A 339 3.95 -3.29 -9.42
C TYR A 339 4.15 -4.14 -8.15
N LEU A 340 3.88 -3.53 -6.99
CA LEU A 340 4.13 -4.08 -5.65
C LEU A 340 5.57 -4.52 -5.38
N ASP A 341 6.53 -3.96 -6.12
CA ASP A 341 7.94 -4.36 -6.11
C ASP A 341 8.23 -5.83 -6.48
N ALA A 342 7.21 -6.56 -6.95
CA ALA A 342 7.27 -8.01 -7.14
C ALA A 342 6.86 -8.48 -8.55
N TYR A 343 5.99 -7.74 -9.25
CA TYR A 343 5.47 -8.16 -10.55
C TYR A 343 6.51 -8.10 -11.67
N HIS A 344 7.54 -7.26 -11.54
CA HIS A 344 8.57 -7.04 -12.56
C HIS A 344 8.04 -6.62 -13.95
N ASN A 345 6.79 -6.19 -14.03
CA ASN A 345 6.17 -5.70 -15.25
C ASN A 345 6.74 -4.33 -15.68
N ARG A 346 6.55 -3.98 -16.95
CA ARG A 346 6.75 -2.61 -17.43
C ARG A 346 5.52 -1.75 -17.17
N GLY A 347 5.73 -0.45 -17.09
CA GLY A 347 4.68 0.55 -17.20
C GLY A 347 4.57 1.04 -18.64
N ALA A 348 3.41 1.52 -19.05
CA ALA A 348 3.25 2.17 -20.35
C ALA A 348 2.27 3.36 -20.30
N VAL A 349 2.44 4.27 -21.26
CA VAL A 349 1.47 5.31 -21.58
C VAL A 349 1.11 5.26 -23.08
N LEU A 350 -0.12 5.64 -23.40
CA LEU A 350 -0.62 5.72 -24.77
C LEU A 350 -0.62 7.17 -25.23
N LYS A 351 0.22 7.48 -26.23
CA LYS A 351 0.25 8.80 -26.88
C LYS A 351 -0.59 8.77 -28.14
N TYR A 352 -1.61 9.63 -28.19
CA TYR A 352 -2.47 9.81 -29.35
C TYR A 352 -2.32 11.22 -29.90
N ALA A 353 -1.73 11.33 -31.09
CA ALA A 353 -1.50 12.59 -31.78
C ALA A 353 -1.56 12.37 -33.30
N ASN A 354 -2.11 13.33 -34.05
CA ASN A 354 -2.21 13.26 -35.51
C ASN A 354 -2.86 11.97 -36.03
N LYS A 355 -3.88 11.47 -35.31
CA LYS A 355 -4.57 10.20 -35.58
C LYS A 355 -3.70 8.94 -35.46
N ASN A 356 -2.49 9.06 -34.94
CA ASN A 356 -1.59 7.95 -34.69
C ASN A 356 -1.53 7.63 -33.20
N ILE A 357 -1.51 6.34 -32.87
CA ILE A 357 -1.31 5.83 -31.51
C ILE A 357 0.11 5.30 -31.39
N THR A 358 0.83 5.79 -30.38
CA THR A 358 2.16 5.31 -30.01
C THR A 358 2.15 4.90 -28.55
N ILE A 359 2.60 3.69 -28.25
CA ILE A 359 2.75 3.25 -26.86
C ILE A 359 4.20 3.48 -26.44
N ARG A 360 4.39 4.11 -25.29
CA ARG A 360 5.70 4.34 -24.68
C ARG A 360 5.78 3.53 -23.40
N GLN A 361 6.60 2.48 -23.41
CA GLN A 361 6.90 1.67 -22.24
C GLN A 361 8.06 2.27 -21.44
N TYR A 362 8.08 2.04 -20.14
CA TYR A 362 9.15 2.41 -19.22
C TYR A 362 9.29 1.40 -18.08
N ASN A 363 10.47 1.36 -17.48
CA ASN A 363 10.78 0.50 -16.34
C ASN A 363 10.61 1.29 -15.03
N SER A 364 10.62 0.58 -13.91
CA SER A 364 10.53 1.18 -12.58
C SER A 364 11.77 2.01 -12.23
N SER A 365 11.55 2.95 -11.33
CA SER A 365 12.54 3.83 -10.73
C SER A 365 12.73 3.44 -9.27
N SER A 366 13.93 3.65 -8.74
CA SER A 366 14.17 3.46 -7.30
C SER A 366 13.33 4.44 -6.49
N HIS A 367 12.75 3.97 -5.40
CA HIS A 367 12.06 4.80 -4.41
C HIS A 367 12.59 4.51 -3.00
N PRO A 368 12.38 5.43 -2.04
CA PRO A 368 12.67 5.18 -0.63
C PRO A 368 11.88 3.98 -0.09
N PHE A 369 12.51 3.29 0.85
CA PHE A 369 11.93 2.15 1.51
C PHE A 369 11.05 2.59 2.69
N TRP A 370 9.86 2.00 2.78
CA TRP A 370 8.98 2.10 3.94
C TRP A 370 8.76 0.71 4.51
N LEU A 371 8.76 0.61 5.85
CA LEU A 371 8.26 -0.61 6.49
C LEU A 371 6.76 -0.76 6.21
N PRO A 372 6.25 -2.01 6.14
CA PRO A 372 4.85 -2.28 5.92
C PRO A 372 3.95 -1.48 6.88
N ASN A 373 2.84 -0.96 6.36
CA ASN A 373 1.88 -0.15 7.11
C ASN A 373 2.46 1.10 7.79
N PHE A 374 3.59 1.63 7.29
CA PHE A 374 4.27 2.82 7.83
C PHE A 374 4.70 2.68 9.30
N MET A 375 5.03 1.46 9.73
CA MET A 375 5.56 1.21 11.07
C MET A 375 6.91 1.90 11.26
N ASP A 376 7.14 2.43 12.45
CA ASP A 376 8.46 2.91 12.84
C ASP A 376 9.37 1.75 13.29
N ALA A 377 10.69 2.01 13.27
CA ALA A 377 11.70 1.01 13.57
C ALA A 377 11.62 0.47 15.01
N PHE A 378 11.09 1.23 15.98
CA PHE A 378 10.92 0.74 17.34
C PHE A 378 9.75 -0.22 17.42
N THR A 379 8.58 0.15 16.88
CA THR A 379 7.42 -0.74 16.82
C THR A 379 7.76 -2.07 16.14
N TRP A 380 8.56 -2.02 15.07
CA TRP A 380 8.98 -3.23 14.36
C TRP A 380 9.99 -4.09 15.14
N SER A 381 11.01 -3.48 15.76
CA SER A 381 12.12 -4.21 16.38
C SER A 381 11.92 -4.57 17.86
N LEU A 382 11.10 -3.83 18.60
CA LEU A 382 10.92 -4.00 20.04
C LEU A 382 10.42 -5.42 20.42
N PRO A 383 9.47 -6.04 19.67
CA PRO A 383 9.08 -7.43 19.90
C PRO A 383 10.26 -8.39 19.80
N PHE A 384 11.09 -8.22 18.76
CA PHE A 384 12.28 -9.05 18.55
C PHE A 384 13.33 -8.85 19.66
N VAL A 385 13.63 -7.61 20.03
CA VAL A 385 14.58 -7.29 21.10
C VAL A 385 14.11 -7.88 22.43
N GLY A 386 12.82 -7.71 22.77
CA GLY A 386 12.25 -8.29 23.99
C GLY A 386 12.34 -9.81 24.02
N ALA A 387 12.04 -10.47 22.90
CA ALA A 387 12.16 -11.92 22.78
C ALA A 387 13.60 -12.38 23.00
N LYS A 388 14.58 -11.73 22.36
CA LYS A 388 16.00 -12.12 22.44
C LYS A 388 16.62 -11.86 23.81
N ILE A 389 16.27 -10.75 24.46
CA ILE A 389 16.69 -10.49 25.84
C ILE A 389 16.12 -11.56 26.76
N THR A 390 14.85 -11.93 26.57
CA THR A 390 14.20 -12.95 27.40
C THR A 390 14.82 -14.32 27.20
N GLU A 391 15.08 -14.72 25.94
CA GLU A 391 15.81 -15.96 25.61
C GLU A 391 17.19 -15.99 26.25
N MET A 392 17.93 -14.88 26.21
CA MET A 392 19.23 -14.75 26.87
C MET A 392 19.12 -14.89 28.39
N LEU A 393 18.13 -14.25 29.02
CA LEU A 393 17.91 -14.35 30.47
C LEU A 393 17.55 -15.78 30.88
N LEU A 394 16.72 -16.48 30.09
CA LEU A 394 16.40 -17.89 30.32
C LEU A 394 17.64 -18.79 30.20
N ALA A 395 18.49 -18.52 29.21
CA ALA A 395 19.75 -19.24 29.04
C ALA A 395 20.73 -18.99 30.20
N VAL A 396 20.74 -17.78 30.77
CA VAL A 396 21.54 -17.48 31.98
C VAL A 396 20.95 -18.19 33.20
N LEU A 397 19.63 -18.17 33.37
CA LEU A 397 18.94 -18.82 34.48
C LEU A 397 19.02 -20.36 34.41
N SER A 398 19.14 -20.94 33.21
CA SER A 398 19.32 -22.39 33.05
C SER A 398 20.72 -22.88 33.41
N VAL A 399 21.68 -21.98 33.66
CA VAL A 399 23.00 -22.31 34.20
C VAL A 399 22.96 -22.55 35.72
N CYS A 400 21.89 -22.11 36.42
CA CYS A 400 21.68 -22.47 37.82
C CYS A 400 21.59 -24.00 37.96
N SER A 401 22.50 -24.59 38.71
CA SER A 401 22.61 -26.04 38.90
C SER A 401 21.39 -26.61 39.63
N GLU A 402 21.05 -27.89 39.35
CA GLU A 402 20.05 -28.65 40.13
C GLU A 402 20.30 -28.56 41.65
N GLU A 403 21.55 -28.38 42.08
CA GLU A 403 21.94 -28.20 43.49
C GLU A 403 21.46 -26.87 44.12
N GLU A 404 21.18 -25.82 43.33
CA GLU A 404 20.62 -24.55 43.82
C GLU A 404 19.09 -24.52 43.77
N LEU A 405 18.48 -25.42 42.98
CA LEU A 405 17.03 -25.51 42.77
C LEU A 405 16.40 -26.72 43.48
N GLY A 406 17.21 -27.66 43.98
CA GLY A 406 16.79 -28.87 44.65
C GLY A 406 16.11 -28.61 46.00
N GLU A 407 15.06 -29.38 46.27
CA GLU A 407 14.54 -29.58 47.61
C GLU A 407 15.55 -30.40 48.41
N THR A 408 16.14 -29.84 49.46
CA THR A 408 16.61 -30.70 50.55
C THR A 408 15.35 -31.25 51.22
N ASP A 409 14.91 -32.43 50.80
CA ASP A 409 13.98 -33.25 51.57
C ASP A 409 14.60 -33.48 52.95
N SER A 410 14.14 -32.69 53.92
CA SER A 410 14.51 -32.83 55.31
C SER A 410 13.70 -33.96 55.95
N ASP A 411 13.89 -35.19 55.46
CA ASP A 411 13.39 -36.42 56.09
C ASP A 411 14.57 -37.38 56.34
N SER A 412 15.53 -36.93 57.15
CA SER A 412 16.43 -37.84 57.85
C SER A 412 16.75 -37.26 59.22
N GLU A 413 16.01 -37.71 60.23
CA GLU A 413 16.39 -37.58 61.63
C GLU A 413 17.75 -38.24 61.85
N GLY A 414 18.74 -37.47 62.32
CA GLY A 414 20.02 -38.03 62.77
C GLY A 414 21.14 -37.00 62.94
N ASP A 415 21.34 -36.60 64.19
CA ASP A 415 22.56 -36.01 64.77
C ASP A 415 22.86 -34.49 64.62
N ILE A 416 22.43 -33.81 65.69
CA ILE A 416 22.95 -32.61 66.36
C ILE A 416 24.40 -32.23 65.99
N GLN A 417 24.59 -31.07 65.34
CA GLN A 417 25.50 -29.98 65.78
C GLN A 417 25.52 -28.81 64.77
N ALA A 418 24.79 -27.70 65.03
CA ALA A 418 25.22 -26.30 64.81
C ALA A 418 24.01 -25.32 64.76
N LEU A 419 23.74 -24.68 65.90
CA LEU A 419 22.80 -23.56 66.07
C LEU A 419 23.31 -22.21 65.48
N ALA A 420 24.00 -22.25 64.33
CA ALA A 420 24.49 -21.06 63.61
C ALA A 420 23.82 -20.86 62.23
N ASP A 421 23.04 -21.83 61.73
CA ASP A 421 22.60 -21.84 60.33
C ASP A 421 21.08 -21.63 60.11
N ALA A 422 20.28 -21.43 61.17
CA ALA A 422 18.85 -21.16 61.03
C ALA A 422 18.54 -19.80 60.36
N ALA A 423 19.39 -18.79 60.58
CA ALA A 423 19.26 -17.48 59.91
C ALA A 423 19.66 -17.55 58.42
N LYS A 424 20.56 -18.48 58.05
CA LYS A 424 20.97 -18.70 56.65
C LYS A 424 19.97 -19.55 55.87
N LEU A 425 19.24 -20.45 56.54
CA LEU A 425 18.22 -21.29 55.90
C LEU A 425 17.01 -20.47 55.41
N GLY A 426 16.57 -19.49 56.22
CA GLY A 426 15.51 -18.55 55.83
C GLY A 426 15.91 -17.65 54.66
N ASP A 427 17.15 -17.16 54.68
CA ASP A 427 17.74 -16.36 53.60
C ASP A 427 17.88 -17.17 52.29
N TYR A 428 18.21 -18.46 52.40
CA TYR A 428 18.32 -19.38 51.27
C TYR A 428 16.95 -19.71 50.66
N GLN A 429 15.94 -19.98 51.49
CA GLN A 429 14.57 -20.22 51.03
C GLN A 429 13.97 -18.97 50.37
N GLN A 430 14.18 -17.79 50.97
CA GLN A 430 13.73 -16.52 50.40
C GLN A 430 14.41 -16.22 49.06
N ARG A 431 15.73 -16.45 48.97
CA ARG A 431 16.48 -16.32 47.71
C ARG A 431 16.03 -17.31 46.64
N ARG A 432 15.65 -18.53 47.02
CA ARG A 432 15.09 -19.54 46.10
C ARG A 432 13.72 -19.16 45.57
N GLU A 433 12.86 -18.61 46.42
CA GLU A 433 11.54 -18.09 46.03
C GLU A 433 11.67 -16.86 45.11
N GLU A 434 12.64 -15.97 45.37
CA GLU A 434 12.98 -14.87 44.48
C GLU A 434 13.45 -15.35 43.09
N ILE A 435 14.28 -16.39 43.03
CA ILE A 435 14.75 -16.96 41.76
C ILE A 435 13.56 -17.60 41.01
N ARG A 436 12.70 -18.37 41.70
CA ARG A 436 11.49 -18.95 41.09
C ARG A 436 10.56 -17.86 40.55
N ASN A 437 10.34 -16.79 41.30
CA ASN A 437 9.53 -15.65 40.87
C ASN A 437 10.13 -14.92 39.66
N LYS A 438 11.47 -14.78 39.61
CA LYS A 438 12.19 -14.23 38.46
C LYS A 438 12.05 -15.11 37.22
N VAL A 439 12.19 -16.43 37.35
CA VAL A 439 11.99 -17.39 36.25
C VAL A 439 10.55 -17.33 35.72
N LEU A 440 9.54 -17.31 36.59
CA LEU A 440 8.14 -17.19 36.21
C LEU A 440 7.81 -15.84 35.56
N ALA A 441 8.44 -14.75 36.00
CA ALA A 441 8.30 -13.44 35.36
C ALA A 441 8.92 -13.43 33.95
N VAL A 442 10.12 -13.99 33.79
CA VAL A 442 10.81 -14.10 32.50
C VAL A 442 10.03 -14.98 31.52
N GLY A 443 9.49 -16.13 31.97
CA GLY A 443 8.64 -16.99 31.14
C GLY A 443 7.28 -16.37 30.76
N ARG A 444 6.77 -15.40 31.52
CA ARG A 444 5.59 -14.60 31.13
C ARG A 444 5.96 -13.56 30.08
N MET A 445 7.08 -12.87 30.24
CA MET A 445 7.59 -11.92 29.24
C MET A 445 7.89 -12.60 27.90
N GLN A 446 8.44 -13.82 27.90
CA GLN A 446 8.74 -14.56 26.69
C GLN A 446 7.49 -14.74 25.82
N ARG A 447 6.39 -15.17 26.44
CA ARG A 447 5.11 -15.40 25.74
C ARG A 447 4.51 -14.11 25.18
N VAL A 448 4.66 -12.99 25.90
CA VAL A 448 4.19 -11.68 25.41
C VAL A 448 5.01 -11.25 24.19
N PHE A 449 6.34 -11.36 24.25
CA PHE A 449 7.19 -10.93 23.14
C PHE A 449 7.14 -11.87 21.93
N GLU A 450 6.97 -13.17 22.12
CA GLU A 450 6.73 -14.13 21.01
C GLU A 450 5.43 -13.78 20.28
N MET A 451 4.34 -13.52 20.99
CA MET A 451 3.06 -13.14 20.39
C MET A 451 3.15 -11.81 19.64
N LEU A 452 3.77 -10.78 20.24
CA LEU A 452 3.99 -9.50 19.57
C LEU A 452 4.87 -9.64 18.33
N ARG A 453 5.81 -10.59 18.34
CA ARG A 453 6.65 -10.88 17.18
C ARG A 453 5.86 -11.56 16.08
N GLU A 454 5.01 -12.53 16.38
CA GLU A 454 4.11 -13.15 15.40
C GLU A 454 3.19 -12.11 14.74
N GLU A 455 2.67 -11.15 15.51
CA GLU A 455 1.86 -10.04 14.97
C GLU A 455 2.68 -9.09 14.08
N ALA A 456 3.92 -8.74 14.48
CA ALA A 456 4.80 -7.89 13.68
C ALA A 456 5.31 -8.61 12.40
N GLU A 457 5.64 -9.90 12.50
CA GLU A 457 6.08 -10.74 11.38
C GLU A 457 4.93 -10.98 10.40
N SER A 458 3.73 -11.29 10.87
CA SER A 458 2.56 -11.42 9.98
C SER A 458 2.18 -10.10 9.30
N ALA A 459 2.37 -8.96 9.95
CA ALA A 459 2.23 -7.65 9.29
C ALA A 459 3.27 -7.42 8.19
N SER A 460 4.44 -8.07 8.28
CA SER A 460 5.53 -7.98 7.29
C SER A 460 5.46 -9.02 6.17
N GLU A 461 4.94 -10.21 6.45
CA GLU A 461 4.67 -11.26 5.45
C GLU A 461 3.59 -10.83 4.45
N LEU A 462 2.75 -9.84 4.79
CA LEU A 462 1.84 -9.18 3.86
C LEU A 462 2.53 -8.42 2.72
N THR A 463 3.88 -8.36 2.71
CA THR A 463 4.70 -7.75 1.65
C THR A 463 5.74 -8.69 1.02
N MET A 464 5.93 -9.89 1.57
CA MET A 464 6.96 -10.82 1.09
C MET A 464 6.27 -12.12 0.66
N GLY A 465 6.33 -12.42 -0.63
CA GLY A 465 5.99 -13.75 -1.13
C GLY A 465 6.78 -14.81 -0.37
N ASP A 466 6.08 -15.88 0.02
CA ASP A 466 6.53 -17.06 0.75
C ASP A 466 7.95 -17.52 0.38
N GLU A 467 8.97 -17.15 1.16
CA GLU A 467 10.26 -17.85 1.16
C GLU A 467 10.20 -19.01 2.16
N SER A 468 9.57 -20.10 1.74
CA SER A 468 9.70 -21.38 2.43
C SER A 468 11.11 -21.93 2.23
N SER A 469 11.92 -21.80 3.29
CA SER A 469 13.03 -22.66 3.71
C SER A 469 13.65 -23.60 2.65
N GLY A 470 14.66 -23.10 1.94
CA GLY A 470 15.56 -23.88 1.10
C GLY A 470 16.96 -23.27 1.10
N SER A 471 17.92 -23.99 1.68
CA SER A 471 19.32 -23.58 1.81
C SER A 471 19.97 -23.19 0.47
N GLY A 472 20.44 -21.95 0.39
CA GLY A 472 21.59 -21.52 -0.41
C GLY A 472 21.38 -21.33 -1.91
N ALA A 473 21.03 -20.11 -2.33
CA ALA A 473 21.59 -19.43 -3.51
C ALA A 473 21.02 -18.01 -3.62
N VAL A 474 21.89 -17.05 -3.91
CA VAL A 474 21.57 -15.68 -4.30
C VAL A 474 20.73 -15.69 -5.60
N GLY A 475 19.59 -15.01 -5.60
CA GLY A 475 18.87 -14.57 -6.81
C GLY A 475 17.94 -15.59 -7.48
N GLY A 476 16.78 -15.85 -6.88
CA GLY A 476 15.64 -16.46 -7.57
C GLY A 476 14.64 -15.39 -8.00
N ARG A 477 14.47 -15.16 -9.30
CA ARG A 477 13.38 -14.30 -9.82
C ARG A 477 12.03 -14.94 -9.50
N THR A 478 11.17 -14.26 -8.76
CA THR A 478 9.74 -14.56 -8.76
C THR A 478 9.16 -14.23 -10.13
N ASP A 479 8.48 -15.19 -10.77
CA ASP A 479 7.86 -14.96 -12.08
C ASP A 479 6.65 -14.02 -11.92
N ALA A 480 6.38 -13.15 -12.89
CA ALA A 480 5.27 -12.17 -12.84
C ALA A 480 3.91 -12.86 -12.63
N LEU A 481 3.78 -14.11 -13.12
CA LEU A 481 2.61 -14.95 -12.94
C LEU A 481 2.41 -15.39 -11.47
N ASP A 482 3.49 -15.62 -10.73
CA ASP A 482 3.42 -16.03 -9.33
C ASP A 482 3.04 -14.85 -8.44
N ALA A 483 3.61 -13.66 -8.69
CA ALA A 483 3.21 -12.42 -8.02
C ALA A 483 1.71 -12.12 -8.24
N ARG A 484 1.22 -12.27 -9.47
CA ARG A 484 -0.21 -12.09 -9.79
C ARG A 484 -1.11 -13.10 -9.08
N ARG A 485 -0.66 -14.35 -8.86
CA ARG A 485 -1.44 -15.35 -8.13
C ARG A 485 -1.53 -15.02 -6.64
N SER A 486 -0.42 -14.62 -6.01
CA SER A 486 -0.43 -14.22 -4.60
C SER A 486 -1.30 -12.99 -4.34
N ASP A 487 -1.43 -12.13 -5.34
CA ASP A 487 -2.14 -10.86 -5.21
C ASP A 487 -3.64 -10.91 -5.60
N MET A 488 -4.10 -12.02 -6.17
CA MET A 488 -5.47 -12.18 -6.69
C MET A 488 -6.56 -11.86 -5.66
N MET A 489 -6.30 -12.10 -4.36
CA MET A 489 -7.25 -11.75 -3.30
C MET A 489 -7.41 -10.23 -3.10
N ASN A 490 -6.35 -9.47 -3.31
CA ASN A 490 -6.36 -8.00 -3.19
C ASN A 490 -6.97 -7.32 -4.41
N GLU A 491 -7.09 -8.04 -5.53
CA GLU A 491 -7.80 -7.56 -6.73
C GLU A 491 -9.33 -7.64 -6.59
N ARG A 492 -9.83 -8.26 -5.51
CA ARG A 492 -11.25 -8.43 -5.21
C ARG A 492 -11.76 -7.27 -4.36
N ILE A 493 -13.04 -6.91 -4.51
CA ILE A 493 -13.71 -6.00 -3.57
C ILE A 493 -13.65 -6.59 -2.15
N PRO A 494 -13.21 -5.83 -1.14
CA PRO A 494 -13.23 -6.28 0.24
C PRO A 494 -14.65 -6.57 0.71
N ALA A 495 -14.83 -7.56 1.59
CA ALA A 495 -16.14 -7.83 2.18
C ALA A 495 -16.61 -6.65 3.05
N PHE A 496 -17.89 -6.30 2.95
CA PHE A 496 -18.55 -5.39 3.88
C PHE A 496 -18.77 -6.11 5.22
N GLU A 497 -17.71 -6.32 5.99
CA GLU A 497 -17.89 -6.66 7.40
C GLU A 497 -18.31 -5.39 8.16
N SER A 498 -19.37 -5.49 8.97
CA SER A 498 -19.82 -4.43 9.85
C SER A 498 -18.72 -4.14 10.88
N GLN A 499 -17.82 -3.21 10.58
CA GLN A 499 -16.74 -2.85 11.49
C GLN A 499 -17.31 -2.14 12.72
N VAL A 500 -16.94 -2.64 13.90
CA VAL A 500 -17.03 -1.89 15.15
C VAL A 500 -16.04 -0.71 15.06
N PRO A 501 -16.43 0.53 15.40
CA PRO A 501 -15.52 1.67 15.32
C PRO A 501 -14.29 1.45 16.21
N GLY A 502 -13.08 1.39 15.63
CA GLY A 502 -11.82 1.48 16.37
C GLY A 502 -10.87 0.28 16.31
N ALA A 503 -11.19 -0.79 15.58
CA ALA A 503 -10.25 -1.88 15.33
C ALA A 503 -10.02 -2.04 13.82
N PHE A 504 -8.80 -1.77 13.34
CA PHE A 504 -8.41 -2.03 11.97
C PHE A 504 -8.10 -3.53 11.83
N PRO A 505 -8.88 -4.31 11.06
CA PRO A 505 -8.50 -5.68 10.78
C PRO A 505 -7.28 -5.70 9.86
N VAL A 506 -6.32 -6.56 10.18
CA VAL A 506 -5.26 -6.96 9.25
C VAL A 506 -5.95 -7.74 8.10
N PRO A 507 -5.69 -7.45 6.82
CA PRO A 507 -6.18 -8.25 5.70
C PRO A 507 -5.91 -9.74 5.95
N SER A 508 -6.97 -10.52 6.14
CA SER A 508 -6.86 -11.95 6.46
C SER A 508 -6.56 -12.75 5.20
N MET A 509 -5.28 -13.10 5.00
CA MET A 509 -4.88 -14.25 4.19
C MET A 509 -4.84 -15.54 5.02
N ARG A 510 -5.90 -15.82 5.81
CA ARG A 510 -6.05 -17.12 6.47
C ARG A 510 -6.64 -18.14 5.48
N TYR A 511 -5.92 -19.25 5.30
CA TYR A 511 -6.56 -20.51 4.88
C TYR A 511 -7.67 -20.88 5.90
N PRO A 512 -8.87 -21.31 5.45
CA PRO A 512 -9.96 -21.60 6.37
C PRO A 512 -9.67 -22.90 7.14
N GLY A 513 -9.26 -22.77 8.40
CA GLY A 513 -8.85 -23.93 9.20
C GLY A 513 -8.77 -23.74 10.71
N ARG A 514 -9.56 -22.85 11.33
CA ARG A 514 -9.98 -22.95 12.76
C ARG A 514 -10.89 -21.78 13.14
N ARG A 515 -12.12 -22.09 13.58
CA ARG A 515 -13.03 -21.12 14.22
C ARG A 515 -12.57 -20.89 15.67
N GLY A 516 -12.30 -19.63 16.01
CA GLY A 516 -12.17 -19.13 17.38
C GLY A 516 -12.97 -17.84 17.49
N SER A 517 -13.77 -17.70 18.56
CA SER A 517 -14.77 -16.66 18.82
C SER A 517 -14.21 -15.23 18.84
N ALA A 518 -15.01 -14.31 18.31
CA ALA A 518 -14.70 -12.89 18.15
C ALA A 518 -15.21 -12.06 19.33
N GLU A 519 -14.30 -11.53 20.16
CA GLU A 519 -14.50 -10.33 20.97
C GLU A 519 -13.13 -9.64 21.14
N GLY A 520 -13.00 -8.38 20.71
CA GLY A 520 -11.72 -7.66 20.77
C GLY A 520 -11.91 -6.17 20.51
N GLU A 521 -12.13 -5.40 21.57
CA GLU A 521 -12.08 -3.93 21.57
C GLU A 521 -10.64 -3.44 21.48
N GLY A 522 -10.42 -2.30 20.83
CA GLY A 522 -9.13 -1.61 20.77
C GLY A 522 -8.66 -1.21 22.17
N LEU A 523 -7.70 -1.96 22.71
CA LEU A 523 -7.10 -1.71 24.00
C LEU A 523 -5.65 -1.27 23.81
N ASN A 524 -5.27 -0.18 24.49
CA ASN A 524 -3.88 0.19 24.76
C ASN A 524 -3.09 -1.07 25.18
N MET A 525 -1.83 -1.20 24.76
CA MET A 525 -0.96 -2.35 25.08
C MET A 525 -1.01 -2.74 26.57
N ASP A 526 -1.09 -1.76 27.47
CA ASP A 526 -1.25 -2.00 28.91
C ASP A 526 -2.58 -2.70 29.29
N ALA A 527 -3.65 -2.40 28.57
CA ALA A 527 -4.99 -2.95 28.82
C ALA A 527 -5.20 -4.32 28.16
N LEU A 528 -4.56 -4.59 27.02
CA LEU A 528 -4.50 -5.91 26.37
C LEU A 528 -3.68 -6.89 27.21
N ILE A 529 -2.55 -6.45 27.75
CA ILE A 529 -1.73 -7.20 28.70
C ILE A 529 -2.53 -7.50 29.99
N ARG A 530 -3.25 -6.52 30.56
CA ARG A 530 -4.07 -6.73 31.77
C ARG A 530 -5.23 -7.71 31.55
N ARG A 531 -6.02 -7.51 30.50
CA ARG A 531 -7.23 -8.33 30.22
C ARG A 531 -6.88 -9.80 29.98
N ARG A 532 -5.78 -10.09 29.28
CA ARG A 532 -5.31 -11.47 29.03
C ARG A 532 -4.62 -12.12 30.23
N LEU A 533 -3.99 -11.34 31.11
CA LEU A 533 -3.46 -11.84 32.39
C LEU A 533 -4.59 -12.21 33.36
N GLU A 534 -5.74 -11.54 33.27
CA GLU A 534 -6.95 -11.84 34.05
C GLU A 534 -7.74 -13.04 33.49
N GLU A 535 -7.84 -13.18 32.16
CA GLU A 535 -8.60 -14.27 31.51
C GLU A 535 -7.89 -15.65 31.52
N ASN A 536 -6.55 -15.70 31.66
CA ASN A 536 -5.77 -16.96 31.62
C ASN A 536 -5.38 -17.52 32.99
N GLY A 537 -6.21 -17.31 34.01
CA GLY A 537 -6.03 -17.89 35.35
C GLY A 537 -5.95 -19.42 35.42
N ASN A 538 -6.08 -20.13 34.29
CA ASN A 538 -6.13 -21.59 34.24
C ASN A 538 -5.14 -22.25 33.25
N VAL A 539 -4.12 -21.52 32.76
CA VAL A 539 -3.09 -22.05 31.85
C VAL A 539 -1.70 -22.01 32.50
N GLY A 540 -1.64 -22.39 33.78
CA GLY A 540 -0.40 -22.68 34.51
C GLY A 540 0.33 -23.90 33.95
N ASP A 541 -0.41 -24.83 33.35
CA ASP A 541 0.00 -26.21 33.13
C ASP A 541 1.28 -26.40 32.28
N ALA A 542 1.60 -25.56 31.29
CA ALA A 542 2.81 -25.75 30.47
C ALA A 542 4.11 -25.21 31.11
N VAL A 543 4.01 -24.10 31.85
CA VAL A 543 5.14 -23.50 32.57
C VAL A 543 5.32 -24.16 33.94
N GLU A 544 4.22 -24.61 34.53
CA GLU A 544 4.18 -25.49 35.69
C GLU A 544 4.75 -26.87 35.33
N LYS A 545 4.44 -27.43 34.15
CA LYS A 545 5.12 -28.65 33.63
C LYS A 545 6.60 -28.42 33.29
N LEU A 546 7.02 -27.24 32.87
CA LEU A 546 8.45 -26.96 32.63
C LEU A 546 9.19 -26.79 33.97
N ALA A 547 8.56 -26.12 34.95
CA ALA A 547 9.05 -26.02 36.32
C ALA A 547 9.05 -27.39 37.04
N GLU A 548 8.05 -28.24 36.82
CA GLU A 548 7.96 -29.61 37.31
C GLU A 548 8.93 -30.54 36.58
N ARG A 549 9.20 -30.33 35.29
CA ARG A 549 10.22 -31.11 34.54
C ARG A 549 11.65 -30.72 34.95
N LEU A 550 11.85 -29.47 35.37
CA LEU A 550 13.08 -29.01 35.99
C LEU A 550 13.18 -29.46 37.46
N ALA A 551 12.05 -29.62 38.17
CA ALA A 551 12.01 -30.12 39.55
C ALA A 551 12.10 -31.66 39.67
N ASN A 552 11.56 -32.43 38.72
CA ASN A 552 11.42 -33.89 38.81
C ASN A 552 12.51 -34.67 38.06
N GLY A 553 13.71 -34.09 37.90
CA GLY A 553 14.95 -34.80 37.56
C GLY A 553 14.84 -35.91 36.50
N ARG A 554 14.95 -35.56 35.22
CA ARG A 554 15.32 -36.55 34.18
C ARG A 554 16.63 -36.15 33.51
N ARG A 555 17.65 -36.97 33.73
CA ARG A 555 18.92 -36.96 32.98
C ARG A 555 18.65 -36.90 31.48
N ALA A 556 19.07 -35.82 30.83
CA ALA A 556 19.25 -35.80 29.38
C ALA A 556 20.43 -36.71 29.03
N THR A 557 20.14 -37.93 28.59
CA THR A 557 21.11 -38.78 27.91
C THR A 557 21.22 -38.31 26.46
N GLY A 558 22.13 -37.35 26.24
CA GLY A 558 22.41 -36.85 24.90
C GLY A 558 23.49 -35.79 24.95
N ARG A 559 24.73 -36.18 24.61
CA ARG A 559 25.84 -35.23 24.39
C ARG A 559 25.39 -34.20 23.33
N PRO A 560 25.52 -32.89 23.56
CA PRO A 560 25.37 -31.92 22.48
C PRO A 560 26.45 -32.17 21.43
N MET A 561 26.04 -32.35 20.18
CA MET A 561 26.97 -32.37 19.04
C MET A 561 27.58 -30.98 18.90
N PRO A 562 28.91 -30.86 18.73
CA PRO A 562 29.54 -29.57 18.49
C PRO A 562 29.01 -28.95 17.20
N LEU A 563 28.62 -27.67 17.29
CA LEU A 563 28.32 -26.83 16.14
C LEU A 563 29.53 -26.85 15.19
N LYS A 564 29.33 -27.34 13.96
CA LYS A 564 30.30 -27.19 12.88
C LYS A 564 30.49 -25.70 12.63
N ARG A 565 31.72 -25.21 12.80
CA ARG A 565 32.15 -23.92 12.25
C ARG A 565 31.97 -23.97 10.73
N HIS A 566 31.08 -23.13 10.19
CA HIS A 566 31.24 -22.70 8.82
C HIS A 566 32.35 -21.66 8.79
N GLU A 567 33.49 -22.05 8.22
CA GLU A 567 34.58 -21.14 7.89
C GLU A 567 34.09 -20.16 6.82
N THR A 568 34.14 -18.87 7.13
CA THR A 568 34.06 -17.80 6.13
C THR A 568 35.40 -17.72 5.41
N THR A 569 35.42 -18.14 4.16
CA THR A 569 36.35 -17.66 3.12
C THR A 569 35.57 -17.01 2.01
#